data_AF-A0A6I1Q5U5-F1
#
_entry.id   AF-A0A6I1Q5U5-F1
#
_cell.length_a   1.000
_cell.length_b   1.000
_cell.length_c   1.000
_cell.angle_alpha   90.00
_cell.angle_beta   90.00
_cell.angle_gamma   90.00
#
_symmetry.space_group_name_H-M   'P 1'
#
loop_
_entity.id
_entity.type
_entity.pdbx_description
1 polymer ?
#
loop_
_entity_poly.entity_id
_entity_poly.type
_entity_poly.pdbx_seq_one_letter_code
_entity_poly.pdbx_strand_id
1 'polypeptide(L)'
;MSLTPFLIAKLSRVEPGVVRRAMSTASAIDEIEGGRPAEFSRGPNATAFALALFVARRPVHFYLGLAGLVGFPVYLLVRIGSFLIGWGMHIHGQ
;
A
#
# COMPACT_ATOMS: atom_id res chain seq x y z
N MET A 1 -8.47 -4.84 14.63
CA MET A 1 -7.24 -4.23 14.06
C MET A 1 -7.66 -3.10 13.14
N SER A 2 -6.93 -1.98 13.16
CA SER A 2 -7.10 -0.89 12.17
C SER A 2 -6.57 -1.33 10.80
N LEU A 3 -7.19 -0.85 9.71
CA LEU A 3 -6.84 -1.17 8.32
C LEU A 3 -5.41 -0.73 7.96
N THR A 4 -5.00 0.45 8.42
CA THR A 4 -3.71 1.06 8.09
C THR A 4 -2.49 0.23 8.52
N PRO A 5 -2.34 -0.19 9.79
CA PRO A 5 -1.19 -0.99 10.20
C PRO A 5 -1.16 -2.36 9.50
N PHE A 6 -2.31 -2.91 9.14
CA PHE A 6 -2.39 -4.13 8.34
C PHE A 6 -1.85 -3.92 6.92
N LEU A 7 -2.29 -2.85 6.24
CA LEU A 7 -1.82 -2.51 4.90
C LEU A 7 -0.33 -2.23 4.87
N ILE A 8 0.19 -1.44 5.80
CA ILE A 8 1.62 -1.14 5.89
C ILE A 8 2.40 -2.45 6.10
N ALA A 9 1.97 -3.31 7.03
CA ALA A 9 2.62 -4.61 7.28
C ALA A 9 2.70 -5.48 6.03
N LYS A 10 1.62 -5.52 5.24
CA LYS A 10 1.59 -6.26 3.98
C LYS A 10 2.49 -5.66 2.92
N LEU A 11 2.46 -4.34 2.73
CA LEU A 11 3.25 -3.64 1.72
C LEU A 11 4.75 -3.68 2.03
N SER A 12 5.14 -3.52 3.29
CA SER A 12 6.53 -3.53 3.70
C SER A 12 7.04 -4.93 4.07
N ARG A 13 6.19 -5.95 4.08
CA ARG A 13 6.52 -7.34 4.45
C ARG A 13 7.15 -7.47 5.85
N VAL A 14 6.63 -6.72 6.82
CA VAL A 14 7.08 -6.77 8.23
C VAL A 14 5.95 -7.15 9.17
N GLU A 15 6.30 -7.54 10.38
CA GLU A 15 5.33 -7.92 11.40
C GLU A 15 4.52 -6.70 11.92
N PRO A 16 3.22 -6.85 12.24
CA PRO A 16 2.38 -5.75 12.75
C PRO A 16 2.90 -5.08 14.03
N GLY A 17 3.75 -5.77 14.82
CA GLY A 17 4.43 -5.17 15.97
C GLY A 17 5.43 -4.08 15.56
N VAL A 18 6.20 -4.34 14.50
CA VAL A 18 7.16 -3.38 13.92
C VAL A 18 6.43 -2.18 13.35
N VAL A 19 5.31 -2.40 12.66
CA VAL A 19 4.49 -1.32 12.11
C VAL A 19 3.92 -0.41 13.20
N ARG A 20 3.45 -0.96 14.32
CA ARG A 20 2.95 -0.15 15.42
C ARG A 20 4.03 0.74 16.02
N ARG A 21 5.24 0.21 16.21
CA ARG A 21 6.39 1.03 16.63
C ARG A 21 6.70 2.10 15.58
N ALA A 22 6.82 1.73 14.32
CA ALA A 22 7.06 2.67 13.23
C ALA A 22 6.03 3.80 13.16
N MET A 23 4.74 3.50 13.33
CA MET A 23 3.66 4.49 13.38
C MET A 23 3.77 5.40 14.60
N SER A 24 4.05 4.85 15.78
CA SER A 24 4.26 5.63 17.01
C SER A 24 5.46 6.56 16.89
N THR A 25 6.57 6.06 16.33
CA THR A 25 7.78 6.85 16.11
C THR A 25 7.55 7.92 15.05
N ALA A 26 6.84 7.59 13.96
CA ALA A 26 6.49 8.54 12.92
C ALA A 26 5.59 9.68 13.44
N SER A 27 4.64 9.37 14.35
CA SER A 27 3.80 10.39 14.97
C SER A 27 4.53 11.27 15.98
N ALA A 28 5.65 10.78 16.54
CA ALA A 28 6.47 11.56 17.46
C ALA A 28 7.47 12.48 16.75
N ILE A 29 7.62 12.36 15.43
CA ILE A 29 8.57 13.15 14.62
C ILE A 29 7.81 14.27 13.90
N ASP A 30 7.87 15.47 14.48
CA ASP A 30 7.35 16.70 13.87
C ASP A 30 8.27 17.21 12.75
N GLU A 31 9.60 17.10 12.92
CA GLU A 31 10.59 17.59 11.97
C GLU A 31 11.42 16.45 11.36
N ILE A 32 11.36 16.30 10.03
CA ILE A 32 12.03 15.19 9.31
C ILE A 32 13.56 15.33 9.34
N GLU A 33 14.06 16.53 9.63
CA GLU A 33 15.49 16.85 9.60
C GLU A 33 16.29 16.19 10.72
N GLY A 34 15.64 15.76 11.82
CA GLY A 34 16.28 15.10 12.97
C GLY A 34 16.88 13.71 12.71
N GLY A 35 16.77 13.20 11.48
CA GLY A 35 17.34 11.91 11.08
C GLY A 35 16.41 10.73 11.38
N ARG A 36 16.47 9.71 10.53
CA ARG A 36 15.70 8.48 10.73
C ARG A 36 16.30 7.66 11.86
N PRO A 37 15.47 7.11 12.78
CA PRO A 37 15.93 6.17 13.80
C PRO A 37 16.73 5.02 13.16
N ALA A 38 17.82 4.61 13.79
CA ALA A 38 18.73 3.58 13.25
C ALA A 38 18.00 2.26 12.93
N GLU A 39 16.98 1.91 13.73
CA GLU A 39 16.12 0.73 13.53
C GLU A 39 15.32 0.74 12.22
N PHE A 40 15.09 1.92 11.63
CA PHE A 40 14.36 2.13 10.37
C PHE A 40 15.26 2.68 9.26
N SER A 41 16.58 2.55 9.39
CA SER A 41 17.52 3.09 8.41
C SER A 41 17.60 2.28 7.12
N ARG A 42 17.34 0.96 7.17
CA ARG A 42 17.46 0.06 6.01
C ARG A 42 16.37 -1.01 5.93
N GLY A 43 16.17 -1.52 4.71
CA GLY A 43 15.38 -2.72 4.44
C GLY A 43 13.86 -2.57 4.64
N PRO A 44 13.17 -3.69 4.91
CA PRO A 44 11.72 -3.74 5.11
C PRO A 44 11.22 -2.78 6.22
N ASN A 45 11.99 -2.64 7.30
CA ASN A 45 11.66 -1.76 8.42
C ASN A 45 11.70 -0.28 8.00
N ALA A 46 12.66 0.12 7.16
CA ALA A 46 12.71 1.48 6.60
C ALA A 46 11.48 1.78 5.74
N THR A 47 11.00 0.80 4.98
CA THR A 47 9.80 0.93 4.15
C THR A 47 8.56 1.10 5.03
N ALA A 48 8.43 0.29 6.09
CA ALA A 48 7.33 0.40 7.04
C ALA A 48 7.26 1.79 7.69
N PHE A 49 8.42 2.33 8.07
CA PHE A 49 8.54 3.67 8.65
C PHE A 49 8.24 4.78 7.64
N ALA A 50 8.74 4.66 6.40
CA ALA A 50 8.42 5.61 5.34
C ALA A 50 6.91 5.65 5.04
N LEU A 51 6.25 4.49 4.97
CA LEU A 51 4.80 4.40 4.77
C LEU A 51 4.03 4.97 5.97
N ALA A 52 4.49 4.73 7.19
CA ALA A 52 3.89 5.30 8.39
C ALA A 52 3.97 6.84 8.39
N LEU A 53 5.14 7.41 8.08
CA LEU A 53 5.35 8.85 7.91
C LEU A 53 4.45 9.44 6.81
N PHE A 54 4.37 8.74 5.67
CA PHE A 54 3.57 9.20 4.54
C PHE A 54 2.07 9.20 4.86
N VAL A 55 1.57 8.14 5.51
CA VAL A 55 0.18 8.09 5.98
C VAL A 55 -0.11 9.18 7.00
N ALA A 56 0.79 9.42 7.95
CA ALA A 56 0.59 10.45 8.98
C ALA A 56 0.48 11.86 8.39
N ARG A 57 1.29 12.18 7.37
CA ARG A 57 1.35 13.53 6.78
C ARG A 57 0.41 13.75 5.59
N ARG A 58 0.17 12.72 4.79
CA ARG A 58 -0.57 12.79 3.51
C ARG A 58 -1.51 11.59 3.34
N PRO A 59 -2.46 11.35 4.28
CA PRO A 59 -3.28 10.14 4.26
C PRO A 59 -4.07 9.97 2.96
N VAL A 60 -4.62 11.06 2.42
CA VAL A 60 -5.38 11.05 1.16
C VAL A 60 -4.53 10.53 -0.01
N HIS A 61 -3.27 10.94 -0.11
CA HIS A 61 -2.39 10.53 -1.22
C HIS A 61 -2.02 9.04 -1.11
N PHE A 62 -1.85 8.54 0.12
CA PHE A 62 -1.63 7.11 0.35
C PHE A 62 -2.80 6.27 -0.13
N TYR A 63 -4.02 6.60 0.27
CA TYR A 63 -5.20 5.83 -0.13
C TYR A 63 -5.52 5.98 -1.61
N LEU A 64 -5.30 7.16 -2.21
CA LEU A 64 -5.46 7.36 -3.64
C LEU A 64 -4.46 6.53 -4.44
N GLY A 65 -3.18 6.49 -4.02
CA GLY A 65 -2.17 5.63 -4.62
C GLY A 65 -2.53 4.14 -4.48
N LEU A 66 -3.04 3.73 -3.33
CA LEU A 66 -3.49 2.36 -3.10
C LEU A 66 -4.71 2.01 -3.97
N ALA A 67 -5.66 2.93 -4.11
CA ALA A 67 -6.82 2.75 -4.97
C ALA A 67 -6.40 2.63 -6.44
N GLY A 68 -5.41 3.42 -6.89
CA GLY A 68 -4.83 3.27 -8.23
C GLY A 68 -4.13 1.90 -8.41
N LEU A 69 -3.34 1.49 -7.42
CA LEU A 69 -2.61 0.22 -7.45
C LEU A 69 -3.54 -1.00 -7.56
N VAL A 70 -4.71 -0.96 -6.90
CA VAL A 70 -5.70 -2.06 -6.94
C VAL A 70 -6.69 -1.88 -8.09
N GLY A 71 -7.14 -0.66 -8.35
CA GLY A 71 -8.16 -0.35 -9.35
C GLY A 71 -7.67 -0.59 -10.77
N PHE A 72 -6.42 -0.26 -11.08
CA PHE A 72 -5.84 -0.48 -12.41
C PHE A 72 -5.83 -1.96 -12.85
N PRO A 73 -5.29 -2.91 -12.07
CA PRO A 73 -5.32 -4.33 -12.44
C PRO A 73 -6.75 -4.87 -12.49
N VAL A 74 -7.64 -4.43 -11.60
CA VAL A 74 -9.07 -4.81 -11.65
C VAL A 74 -9.71 -4.34 -12.95
N TYR A 75 -9.48 -3.08 -13.36
CA TYR A 75 -9.95 -2.54 -14.63
C TYR A 75 -9.46 -3.38 -15.82
N LEU A 76 -8.17 -3.73 -15.84
CA LEU A 76 -7.61 -4.59 -16.89
C LEU A 76 -8.28 -5.97 -16.92
N LEU A 77 -8.48 -6.62 -15.77
CA LEU A 77 -9.14 -7.92 -15.69
C LEU A 77 -10.58 -7.87 -16.20
N VAL A 78 -11.34 -6.85 -15.82
CA VAL A 78 -12.70 -6.65 -16.32
C VAL A 78 -12.67 -6.44 -17.84
N ARG A 79 -11.77 -5.60 -18.34
CA ARG A 79 -11.66 -5.30 -19.78
C ARG A 79 -11.31 -6.54 -20.59
N ILE A 80 -10.33 -7.33 -20.14
CA ILE A 80 -9.91 -8.57 -20.79
C ILE A 80 -11.03 -9.62 -20.69
N GLY A 81 -11.66 -9.77 -19.51
CA GLY A 81 -12.77 -10.69 -19.30
C GLY A 81 -13.94 -10.41 -20.23
N SER A 82 -14.36 -9.15 -20.36
CA SER A 82 -15.41 -8.75 -21.29
C SER A 82 -15.04 -9.04 -22.75
N PHE A 83 -13.78 -8.81 -23.13
CA PHE A 83 -13.29 -9.13 -24.47
C PHE A 83 -13.35 -10.64 -24.74
N LEU A 84 -12.89 -11.46 -23.80
CA LEU A 84 -12.91 -12.92 -23.92
C LEU A 84 -14.33 -13.49 -23.98
N ILE A 85 -15.26 -12.96 -23.17
CA ILE A 85 -16.68 -13.36 -23.21
C ILE A 85 -17.28 -13.04 -24.58
N GLY A 86 -17.05 -11.82 -25.09
CA GLY A 86 -17.51 -11.44 -26.43
C GLY A 86 -16.96 -12.33 -27.53
N TRP A 87 -15.66 -12.64 -27.47
CA TRP A 87 -15.01 -13.54 -28.43
C TRP A 87 -15.55 -14.99 -28.34
N GLY A 88 -15.74 -15.51 -27.13
CA GLY A 88 -16.28 -16.85 -26.92
C GLY A 88 -17.71 -17.01 -27.45
N MET A 89 -18.57 -16.01 -27.25
CA MET A 89 -19.93 -15.99 -27.81
C MET A 89 -19.93 -15.97 -29.35
N HIS A 90 -18.98 -15.25 -29.97
CA HIS A 90 -18.86 -15.21 -31.43
C HIS A 90 -18.42 -16.56 -32.02
N ILE A 91 -17.64 -17.37 -31.28
CA ILE A 91 -17.12 -18.65 -31.76
C ILE A 91 -18.07 -19.82 -31.51
N HIS A 92 -18.76 -19.85 -30.37
CA HIS A 92 -19.63 -20.97 -29.97
C HIS A 92 -21.12 -20.71 -30.19
N GLY A 93 -21.49 -19.52 -30.65
CA GLY A 93 -22.88 -19.10 -30.88
C GLY A 93 -23.40 -19.34 -32.31
N GLN A 94 -22.67 -20.07 -33.16
CA GLN A 94 -23.15 -20.55 -34.47
C GLN A 94 -23.44 -22.04 -34.43
#